data_AF-A0A833TKR4-F1
#
_entry.id   AF-A0A833TKR4-F1
#
_cell.length_a   1.000
_cell.length_b   1.000
_cell.length_c   1.000
_cell.angle_alpha   90.00
_cell.angle_beta   90.00
_cell.angle_gamma   90.00
#
_symmetry.space_group_name_H-M   'P 1'
#
loop_
_entity.id
_entity.type
_entity.pdbx_description
1 polymer ?
#
loop_
_entity_poly.entity_id
_entity_poly.type
_entity_poly.pdbx_seq_one_letter_code
_entity_poly.pdbx_strand_id
1 'polypeptide(L)'
;MLSMRPDRWPRRRNTPRFLRRKRPNFFVGFRVTSPDLMTQVEQLRAAIRDACPAAAPCLIDPRTLHVTLCVLRLPGNAEIDQACQVLHSEAARVAAEEFVRESPPQFTFSDWGFFGDNDVLHAKLDVSTADGRRLGAVAERLHREFFQLGFTTQRFRRP
;
A
#
# COMPACT_ATOMS: atom_id res chain seq x y z
N MET A 1 -37.97 -51.15 1.83
CA MET A 1 -36.79 -50.99 2.71
C MET A 1 -36.14 -49.65 2.40
N LEU A 2 -35.85 -48.86 3.44
CA LEU A 2 -35.02 -47.64 3.47
C LEU A 2 -35.60 -46.43 2.71
N SER A 3 -35.51 -45.18 3.14
CA SER A 3 -35.11 -44.54 4.39
C SER A 3 -35.38 -43.04 4.18
N MET A 4 -35.80 -42.36 5.24
CA MET A 4 -35.91 -40.89 5.36
C MET A 4 -34.67 -40.13 4.83
N ARG A 5 -34.85 -38.90 4.31
CA ARG A 5 -34.66 -37.63 5.05
C ARG A 5 -34.80 -36.37 4.17
N PRO A 6 -35.10 -35.20 4.76
CA PRO A 6 -35.68 -34.05 4.09
C PRO A 6 -34.64 -33.08 3.54
N ASP A 7 -34.96 -32.41 2.43
CA ASP A 7 -34.28 -31.19 1.99
C ASP A 7 -34.55 -30.05 2.97
N ARG A 8 -33.73 -29.99 4.02
CA ARG A 8 -33.53 -28.77 4.82
C ARG A 8 -32.13 -28.27 4.54
N TRP A 9 -31.99 -27.50 3.47
CA TRP A 9 -30.83 -26.63 3.33
C TRP A 9 -30.83 -25.66 4.52
N PRO A 10 -29.77 -25.60 5.33
CA PRO A 10 -29.72 -24.62 6.41
C PRO A 10 -29.68 -23.24 5.76
N ARG A 11 -30.70 -22.43 6.04
CA ARG A 11 -30.69 -20.97 5.82
C ARG A 11 -29.31 -20.47 6.23
N ARG A 12 -28.58 -19.85 5.29
CA ARG A 12 -27.35 -19.12 5.58
C ARG A 12 -27.61 -18.28 6.82
N ARG A 13 -26.96 -18.63 7.93
CA ARG A 13 -26.91 -17.77 9.12
C ARG A 13 -26.50 -16.40 8.61
N ASN A 14 -27.27 -15.39 9.00
CA ASN A 14 -26.89 -14.00 8.86
C ASN A 14 -25.48 -13.86 9.46
N THR A 15 -24.46 -13.91 8.60
CA THR A 15 -23.12 -13.50 8.98
C THR A 15 -23.30 -12.05 9.41
N PRO A 16 -22.93 -11.67 10.65
CA PRO A 16 -23.01 -10.28 11.07
C PRO A 16 -22.31 -9.47 10.00
N ARG A 17 -22.97 -8.40 9.53
CA ARG A 17 -22.45 -7.47 8.54
C ARG A 17 -21.01 -7.15 8.92
N PHE A 18 -20.04 -7.89 8.35
CA PHE A 18 -18.64 -7.57 8.48
C PHE A 18 -18.58 -6.12 8.08
N LEU A 19 -18.20 -5.24 9.01
CA LEU A 19 -18.08 -3.80 8.82
C LEU A 19 -17.66 -3.59 7.38
N ARG A 20 -18.57 -3.11 6.51
CA ARG A 20 -18.26 -2.87 5.10
C ARG A 20 -17.03 -1.99 5.15
N ARG A 21 -15.85 -2.57 4.86
CA ARG A 21 -14.57 -1.90 5.06
C ARG A 21 -14.67 -0.59 4.29
N LYS A 22 -14.72 0.53 5.02
CA LYS A 22 -14.88 1.84 4.39
C LYS A 22 -13.71 2.00 3.44
N ARG A 23 -14.01 2.24 2.15
CA ARG A 23 -12.99 2.31 1.09
C ARG A 23 -11.97 3.40 1.45
N PRO A 24 -10.66 3.09 1.46
CA PRO A 24 -9.64 4.11 1.69
C PRO A 24 -9.79 5.28 0.72
N ASN A 25 -9.49 6.49 1.18
CA ASN A 25 -9.50 7.71 0.38
C ASN A 25 -8.19 8.51 0.48
N PHE A 26 -7.31 8.15 1.42
CA PHE A 26 -5.96 8.70 1.54
C PHE A 26 -4.94 7.57 1.66
N PHE A 27 -3.69 7.89 1.41
CA PHE A 27 -2.57 7.02 1.70
C PHE A 27 -1.35 7.86 2.12
N VAL A 28 -0.46 7.22 2.86
CA VAL A 28 0.88 7.73 3.16
C VAL A 28 1.87 6.95 2.32
N GLY A 29 2.78 7.66 1.66
CA GLY A 29 3.81 7.06 0.84
C GLY A 29 4.97 8.01 0.59
N PHE A 30 6.09 7.44 0.15
CA PHE A 30 7.21 8.23 -0.33
C PHE A 30 7.18 8.29 -1.85
N ARG A 31 7.38 9.50 -2.37
CA ARG A 31 7.49 9.71 -3.81
C ARG A 31 8.84 9.20 -4.29
N VAL A 32 8.82 8.44 -5.39
CA VAL A 32 10.05 8.07 -6.08
C VAL A 32 10.58 9.30 -6.81
N THR A 33 11.81 9.70 -6.55
CA THR A 33 12.45 10.90 -7.14
C THR A 33 13.68 10.59 -8.00
N SER A 34 14.13 9.33 -8.05
CA SER A 34 15.29 8.92 -8.85
C SER A 34 15.02 9.11 -10.35
N PRO A 35 15.78 9.99 -11.04
CA PRO A 35 15.61 10.21 -12.48
C PRO A 35 15.91 8.95 -13.32
N ASP A 36 16.89 8.16 -12.89
CA ASP A 36 17.27 6.93 -13.57
C ASP A 36 16.14 5.90 -13.52
N LEU A 37 15.53 5.72 -12.35
CA LEU A 37 14.39 4.82 -12.19
C LEU A 37 13.17 5.31 -12.99
N MET A 38 12.89 6.62 -12.99
CA MET A 38 11.82 7.18 -13.83
C MET A 38 12.05 6.90 -15.32
N THR A 39 13.30 7.02 -15.80
CA THR A 39 13.66 6.75 -17.18
C THR A 39 13.47 5.28 -17.54
N GLN A 40 13.90 4.36 -16.67
CA GLN A 40 13.71 2.92 -16.85
C GLN A 40 12.21 2.54 -16.89
N VAL A 41 11.39 3.13 -16.02
CA VAL A 41 9.94 2.86 -16.02
C VAL A 41 9.26 3.44 -17.26
N GLU A 42 9.68 4.59 -17.77
CA GLU A 42 9.13 5.14 -19.01
C GLU A 42 9.50 4.26 -20.23
N GLN A 43 10.72 3.70 -20.27
CA GLN A 43 11.11 2.72 -21.29
C GLN A 43 10.25 1.44 -21.20
N LEU A 44 10.04 0.91 -19.99
CA LEU A 44 9.16 -0.23 -19.77
C LEU A 44 7.73 0.06 -20.21
N ARG A 45 7.21 1.24 -19.89
CA ARG A 45 5.88 1.70 -20.27
C ARG A 45 5.72 1.76 -21.79
N ALA A 46 6.73 2.29 -22.50
CA ALA A 46 6.74 2.32 -23.97
C ALA A 46 6.72 0.90 -24.54
N ALA A 47 7.56 0.00 -24.03
CA ALA A 47 7.60 -1.39 -24.47
C ALA A 47 6.26 -2.13 -24.24
N ILE A 48 5.60 -1.93 -23.09
CA ILE A 48 4.28 -2.52 -22.81
C ILE A 48 3.22 -1.97 -23.75
N ARG A 49 3.20 -0.65 -24.00
CA ARG A 49 2.24 -0.02 -24.91
C ARG A 49 2.38 -0.57 -26.33
N ASP A 50 3.61 -0.75 -26.80
CA ASP A 50 3.88 -1.20 -28.17
C ASP A 50 3.55 -2.70 -28.33
N ALA A 51 3.85 -3.52 -27.31
CA ALA A 51 3.53 -4.95 -27.31
C ALA A 51 2.04 -5.26 -27.03
N CYS A 52 1.39 -4.44 -26.20
CA CYS A 52 -0.01 -4.62 -25.79
C CYS A 52 -0.74 -3.26 -25.71
N PRO A 53 -1.21 -2.73 -26.84
CA PRO A 53 -1.90 -1.44 -26.88
C PRO A 53 -3.15 -1.37 -25.99
N ALA A 54 -3.83 -2.50 -25.78
CA ALA A 54 -4.99 -2.61 -24.91
C ALA A 54 -4.67 -2.33 -23.43
N ALA A 55 -3.42 -2.49 -22.99
CA ALA A 55 -2.98 -2.19 -21.64
C ALA A 55 -2.66 -0.71 -21.41
N ALA A 56 -2.64 0.12 -22.46
CA ALA A 56 -2.28 1.54 -22.35
C ALA A 56 -3.09 2.32 -21.29
N PRO A 57 -4.42 2.10 -21.12
CA PRO A 57 -5.19 2.78 -20.06
C PRO A 57 -4.81 2.36 -18.63
N CYS A 58 -4.14 1.22 -18.46
CA CYS A 58 -3.71 0.70 -17.16
C CYS A 58 -2.32 1.19 -16.74
N LEU A 59 -1.57 1.83 -17.66
CA LEU A 59 -0.21 2.30 -17.41
C LEU A 59 -0.23 3.63 -16.62
N ILE A 60 0.37 3.62 -15.44
CA ILE A 60 0.51 4.83 -14.62
C ILE A 60 1.57 5.78 -15.19
N ASP A 61 1.38 7.08 -14.96
CA ASP A 61 2.39 8.09 -15.25
C ASP A 61 3.59 7.90 -14.30
N PRO A 62 4.83 7.74 -14.79
CA PRO A 62 6.00 7.56 -13.92
C PRO A 62 6.18 8.69 -12.89
N ARG A 63 5.67 9.90 -13.17
CA ARG A 63 5.70 11.03 -12.22
C ARG A 63 4.87 10.80 -10.96
N THR A 64 3.96 9.82 -10.99
CA THR A 64 3.09 9.42 -9.88
C THR A 64 3.62 8.21 -9.12
N LEU A 65 4.79 7.67 -9.48
CA LEU A 65 5.42 6.54 -8.77
C LEU A 65 5.66 6.87 -7.30
N HIS A 66 5.23 5.95 -6.45
CA HIS A 66 5.38 6.05 -5.01
C HIS A 66 5.40 4.67 -4.37
N VAL A 67 5.99 4.59 -3.18
CA VAL A 67 5.86 3.42 -2.30
C VAL A 67 4.77 3.73 -1.29
N THR A 68 3.67 3.00 -1.34
CA THR A 68 2.58 3.13 -0.35
C THR A 68 2.97 2.43 0.95
N LEU A 69 2.96 3.15 2.07
CA LEU A 69 3.26 2.60 3.40
C LEU A 69 1.99 2.25 4.17
N CYS A 70 0.96 3.08 4.03
CA CYS A 70 -0.31 2.92 4.74
C CYS A 70 -1.46 3.53 3.94
N VAL A 71 -2.64 2.93 4.04
CA VAL A 71 -3.87 3.46 3.43
C VAL A 71 -4.90 3.77 4.51
N LEU A 72 -5.59 4.89 4.34
CA LEU A 72 -6.39 5.55 5.35
C LEU A 72 -7.80 5.85 4.85
N ARG A 73 -8.74 5.92 5.80
CA ARG A 73 -10.07 6.49 5.62
C ARG A 73 -10.21 7.70 6.54
N LEU A 74 -10.15 8.90 5.96
CA LEU A 74 -10.33 10.16 6.67
C LEU A 74 -11.62 10.82 6.19
N PRO A 75 -12.70 10.86 7.00
CA PRO A 75 -14.02 11.30 6.56
C PRO A 75 -14.17 12.83 6.48
N GLY A 76 -13.37 13.61 7.21
CA GLY A 76 -13.44 15.06 7.20
C GLY A 76 -12.11 15.73 7.59
N ASN A 77 -12.16 17.06 7.68
CA ASN A 77 -10.97 17.89 7.90
C ASN A 77 -10.30 17.62 9.25
N ALA A 78 -11.08 17.37 10.31
CA ALA A 78 -10.52 17.09 11.63
C ALA A 78 -9.62 15.82 11.63
N GLU A 79 -10.05 14.76 10.95
CA GLU A 79 -9.23 13.54 10.83
C GLU A 79 -8.04 13.75 9.89
N ILE A 80 -8.16 14.61 8.88
CA ILE A 80 -7.03 15.00 8.02
C ILE A 80 -5.98 15.73 8.84
N ASP A 81 -6.37 16.74 9.62
CA ASP A 81 -5.45 17.53 10.44
C ASP A 81 -4.74 16.65 11.48
N GLN A 82 -5.48 15.75 12.12
CA GLN A 82 -4.90 14.80 13.07
C GLN A 82 -3.94 13.82 12.39
N ALA A 83 -4.28 13.31 11.20
CA ALA A 83 -3.39 12.45 10.44
C ALA A 83 -2.11 13.18 9.99
N CYS A 84 -2.24 14.47 9.64
CA CYS A 84 -1.09 15.32 9.34
C CYS A 84 -0.18 15.48 10.56
N GLN A 85 -0.72 15.72 11.76
CA GLN A 85 0.10 15.83 12.98
C GLN A 85 0.92 14.57 13.25
N VAL A 86 0.28 13.39 13.14
CA VAL A 86 0.97 12.09 13.24
C VAL A 86 2.08 11.98 12.20
N LEU A 87 1.79 12.30 10.94
CA LEU A 87 2.77 12.20 9.87
C LEU A 87 3.96 13.16 10.08
N HIS A 88 3.72 14.39 10.56
CA HIS A 88 4.80 15.34 10.85
C HIS A 88 5.69 14.86 11.99
N SER A 89 5.10 14.34 13.07
CA SER A 89 5.84 13.76 14.20
C SER A 89 6.69 12.57 13.75
N GLU A 90 6.11 11.67 12.95
CA GLU A 90 6.83 10.51 12.43
C GLU A 90 7.92 10.90 11.43
N ALA A 91 7.68 11.87 10.54
CA ALA A 91 8.70 12.35 9.62
C ALA A 91 9.90 12.96 10.37
N ALA A 92 9.64 13.77 11.41
CA ALA A 92 10.70 14.34 12.24
C ALA A 92 11.51 13.26 12.95
N ARG A 93 10.85 12.26 13.55
CA ARG A 93 11.50 11.11 14.19
C ARG A 93 12.34 10.30 13.21
N VAL A 94 11.77 9.97 12.05
CA VAL A 94 12.45 9.19 11.00
C VAL A 94 13.69 9.92 10.50
N ALA A 95 13.63 11.24 10.31
CA ALA A 95 14.79 12.05 9.96
C ALA A 95 15.85 12.09 11.08
N ALA A 96 15.42 12.16 12.34
CA ALA A 96 16.30 12.29 13.50
C ALA A 96 16.85 10.98 14.08
N GLU A 97 16.29 9.82 13.72
CA GLU A 97 16.66 8.53 14.31
C GLU A 97 16.97 7.45 13.25
N GLU A 98 16.16 7.37 12.19
CA GLU A 98 16.20 6.23 11.25
C GLU A 98 17.12 6.49 10.06
N PHE A 99 17.24 7.74 9.61
CA PHE A 99 18.04 8.11 8.44
C PHE A 99 19.03 9.25 8.72
N VAL A 100 19.61 9.29 9.94
CA VAL A 100 20.64 10.24 10.39
C VAL A 100 22.01 10.01 9.71
N ARG A 101 22.01 9.82 8.39
CA ARG A 101 23.21 9.51 7.63
C ARG A 101 23.52 10.64 6.67
N GLU A 102 24.80 10.75 6.33
CA GLU A 102 25.31 11.70 5.32
C GLU A 102 24.73 11.42 3.93
N SER A 103 24.21 10.21 3.69
CA SER A 103 23.61 9.79 2.43
C SER A 103 22.10 9.51 2.55
N PRO A 104 21.31 9.87 1.52
CA PRO A 104 19.89 9.53 1.45
C PRO A 104 19.65 8.01 1.51
N PRO A 105 18.50 7.55 2.05
CA PRO A 105 18.16 6.13 2.05
C PRO A 105 18.08 5.57 0.63
N GLN A 106 18.58 4.35 0.46
CA GLN A 106 18.56 3.66 -0.82
C GLN A 106 17.64 2.45 -0.78
N PHE A 107 16.79 2.34 -1.80
CA PHE A 107 15.81 1.28 -1.92
C PHE A 107 15.99 0.55 -3.23
N THR A 108 16.13 -0.78 -3.13
CA THR A 108 16.22 -1.66 -4.29
C THR A 108 14.85 -2.24 -4.58
N PHE A 109 14.45 -2.20 -5.85
CA PHE A 109 13.24 -2.85 -6.31
C PHE A 109 13.64 -3.99 -7.24
N SER A 110 13.16 -5.19 -6.94
CA SER A 110 13.41 -6.40 -7.73
C SER A 110 12.14 -7.22 -7.80
N ASP A 111 12.00 -8.00 -8.86
CA ASP A 111 10.82 -8.82 -9.12
C ASP A 111 9.49 -8.04 -9.22
N TRP A 112 8.46 -8.80 -9.56
CA TRP A 112 7.11 -8.31 -9.73
C TRP A 112 6.16 -9.01 -8.75
N GLY A 113 5.15 -8.27 -8.33
CA GLY A 113 4.05 -8.74 -7.50
C GLY A 113 2.72 -8.27 -8.03
N PHE A 114 1.65 -8.88 -7.53
CA PHE A 114 0.29 -8.53 -7.86
C PHE A 114 -0.54 -8.33 -6.59
N PHE A 115 -1.39 -7.29 -6.59
CA PHE A 115 -2.46 -7.13 -5.61
C PHE A 115 -3.83 -7.45 -6.22
N GLY A 116 -4.81 -7.74 -5.35
CA GLY A 116 -6.18 -8.06 -5.76
C GLY A 116 -6.26 -9.42 -6.47
N ASP A 117 -7.11 -9.51 -7.48
CA ASP A 117 -7.26 -10.70 -8.33
C ASP A 117 -6.33 -10.60 -9.56
N ASN A 118 -5.08 -10.16 -9.31
CA ASN A 118 -4.07 -9.78 -10.32
C ASN A 118 -4.37 -8.48 -11.09
N ASP A 119 -5.16 -7.58 -10.50
CA ASP A 119 -5.56 -6.32 -11.12
C ASP A 119 -4.48 -5.23 -11.08
N VAL A 120 -3.52 -5.35 -10.15
CA VAL A 120 -2.47 -4.33 -9.94
C VAL A 120 -1.11 -5.00 -9.94
N LEU A 121 -0.33 -4.73 -10.98
CA LEU A 121 1.09 -5.08 -11.06
C LEU A 121 1.93 -4.05 -10.29
N HIS A 122 2.89 -4.51 -9.49
CA HIS A 122 3.84 -3.64 -8.81
C HIS A 122 5.24 -4.26 -8.75
N ALA A 123 6.28 -3.43 -8.68
CA ALA A 123 7.62 -3.89 -8.34
C ALA A 123 7.71 -4.20 -6.84
N LYS A 124 8.46 -5.22 -6.43
CA LYS A 124 8.66 -5.51 -5.00
C LYS A 124 9.85 -4.75 -4.46
N LEU A 125 9.69 -4.18 -3.28
CA LEU A 125 10.79 -3.59 -2.52
C LEU A 125 11.61 -4.70 -1.84
N ASP A 126 12.93 -4.62 -1.91
CA ASP A 126 13.81 -5.51 -1.16
C ASP A 126 13.90 -5.09 0.32
N VAL A 127 13.02 -5.66 1.11
CA VAL A 127 12.97 -5.48 2.57
C VAL A 127 14.06 -6.26 3.33
N SER A 128 14.93 -6.99 2.64
CA SER A 128 16.08 -7.68 3.25
C SER A 128 17.29 -6.74 3.44
N THR A 129 17.30 -5.58 2.78
CA THR A 129 18.32 -4.54 2.96
C THR A 129 18.16 -3.82 4.30
N ALA A 130 19.20 -3.12 4.77
CA ALA A 130 19.12 -2.34 6.01
C ALA A 130 18.07 -1.23 5.92
N ASP A 131 18.07 -0.47 4.82
CA ASP A 131 17.12 0.62 4.59
C ASP A 131 15.71 0.08 4.34
N GLY A 132 15.57 -1.04 3.60
CA GLY A 132 14.29 -1.72 3.42
C GLY A 132 13.67 -2.19 4.74
N ARG A 133 14.46 -2.74 5.66
CA ARG A 133 14.00 -3.08 7.02
C ARG A 133 13.56 -1.86 7.81
N ARG A 134 14.32 -0.77 7.75
CA ARG A 134 13.96 0.51 8.42
C ARG A 134 12.65 1.04 7.88
N LEU A 135 12.47 1.06 6.56
CA LEU A 135 11.21 1.48 5.93
C LEU A 135 10.03 0.60 6.35
N GLY A 136 10.24 -0.71 6.43
CA GLY A 136 9.25 -1.64 6.97
C GLY A 136 8.83 -1.31 8.40
N ALA A 137 9.79 -0.96 9.27
CA ALA A 137 9.51 -0.56 10.65
C ALA A 137 8.75 0.78 10.72
N VAL A 138 9.09 1.75 9.86
CA VAL A 138 8.35 3.02 9.74
C VAL A 138 6.91 2.77 9.30
N ALA A 139 6.70 1.93 8.29
CA ALA A 139 5.38 1.58 7.81
C ALA A 139 4.54 0.88 8.90
N GLU A 140 5.15 -0.01 9.67
CA GLU A 140 4.49 -0.70 10.78
C GLU A 140 4.10 0.26 11.92
N ARG A 141 4.96 1.23 12.25
CA ARG A 141 4.68 2.25 13.27
C ARG A 141 3.53 3.17 12.86
N LEU A 142 3.57 3.69 11.63
CA LEU A 142 2.50 4.50 11.06
C LEU A 142 1.18 3.74 11.04
N HIS A 143 1.20 2.47 10.60
CA HIS A 143 0.01 1.63 10.60
C HIS A 143 -0.57 1.48 11.99
N ARG A 144 0.26 1.22 13.01
CA ARG A 144 -0.18 1.09 14.40
C ARG A 144 -0.82 2.38 14.93
N GLU A 145 -0.21 3.53 14.69
CA GLU A 145 -0.75 4.81 15.15
C GLU A 145 -2.09 5.13 14.47
N PHE A 146 -2.17 4.97 13.14
CA PHE A 146 -3.42 5.18 12.42
C PHE A 146 -4.50 4.13 12.75
N PHE A 147 -4.11 2.92 13.13
CA PHE A 147 -5.04 1.91 13.58
C PHE A 147 -5.67 2.28 14.93
N GLN A 148 -4.85 2.79 15.88
CA GLN A 148 -5.33 3.28 17.17
C GLN A 148 -6.30 4.46 17.02
N LEU A 149 -6.08 5.32 16.02
CA LEU A 149 -6.97 6.43 15.67
C LEU A 149 -8.22 6.00 14.86
N GLY A 150 -8.33 4.72 14.48
CA GLY A 150 -9.42 4.23 13.64
C GLY A 150 -9.37 4.69 12.18
N PHE A 151 -8.25 5.25 11.73
CA PHE A 151 -8.05 5.74 10.37
C PHE A 151 -7.72 4.63 9.38
N THR A 152 -7.24 3.47 9.85
CA THR A 152 -7.04 2.30 9.00
C THR A 152 -7.70 1.04 9.57
N THR A 153 -8.27 0.23 8.68
CA THR A 153 -8.86 -1.09 9.02
C THR A 153 -8.23 -2.22 8.19
N GLN A 154 -7.23 -1.88 7.38
CA GLN A 154 -6.49 -2.87 6.61
C GLN A 154 -5.49 -3.59 7.52
N ARG A 155 -5.25 -4.88 7.25
CA ARG A 155 -4.13 -5.56 7.91
C ARG A 155 -2.85 -4.95 7.38
N PHE A 156 -1.88 -4.72 8.26
CA PHE A 156 -0.55 -4.28 7.84
C PHE A 156 0.01 -5.28 6.81
N ARG A 157 0.56 -4.75 5.73
CA ARG A 157 1.33 -5.49 4.74
C ARG A 157 2.65 -4.75 4.59
N ARG A 158 3.75 -5.50 4.58
CA ARG A 158 5.05 -4.89 4.32
C ARG A 158 5.06 -4.32 2.90
N PRO A 159 5.64 -3.12 2.71
CA PRO A 159 5.86 -2.55 1.39
C PRO A 159 6.80 -3.40 0.56
#